data_AF-A0A7S1N8U9-F1
#
_entry.id   AF-A0A7S1N8U9-F1
#
_cell.length_a   1.000
_cell.length_b   1.000
_cell.length_c   1.000
_cell.angle_alpha   90.00
_cell.angle_beta   90.00
_cell.angle_gamma   90.00
#
_symmetry.space_group_name_H-M   'P 1'
#
loop_
_entity.id
_entity.type
_entity.pdbx_description
1 polymer ?
#
loop_
_entity_poly.entity_id
_entity_poly.type
_entity_poly.pdbx_seq_one_letter_code
_entity_poly.pdbx_strand_id
1 'polypeptide(L)'
;MAAVGVASYGMGHAHGSSAATQQLYTAVRPAVSGMTATQMGAPVYRQSAMTMGASVGQAPAMYGQEELTFAAPSSFAAEGPNTLAYSFLALGGLASAAAFFLFNKKSQSVAMAATGGEKEGFEMQRDGIKKAADDTVLTPRFYTTDFEECARLFSPEFNPDMNMKELEAIRDEFVKDYNQNHFVRNDNFKAASAWVQGDSRKIFIEFLERSCTAEFSGFLLYKELGRRLKDINPVVADIFTLMSRDEARHAGFLNKTMSDFDLALDLGFLTKHREYTFFKPKFIFYATYLSEKIGYWRYITIYRHLQRNPDKQFSPLFQYFENWCQDENRHGDFFSAVLKTQPQMLQGWDTKLWCRFFCHSVYITMYLNDHQRTAFYEQCGLNTTEFNQHVIRETNKTTARIFPTVPDVESPTYFIKMDKLVVLNNKLNSGELNEVAKAATVAQMAGIMLDLFWEKPLEVGSLDYAGSDAGSDAGSELSYV
;
A
#
# COMPACT_ATOMS: atom_id res chain seq x y z
N MET A 1 47.99 -6.66 20.11
CA MET A 1 48.94 -7.26 21.07
C MET A 1 48.25 -7.41 22.41
N ALA A 2 48.37 -8.61 22.99
CA ALA A 2 48.10 -8.97 24.38
C ALA A 2 46.66 -8.86 24.93
N ALA A 3 46.03 -10.03 24.96
CA ALA A 3 45.05 -10.44 25.96
C ALA A 3 45.73 -10.78 27.32
N VAL A 4 44.92 -11.34 28.23
CA VAL A 4 45.17 -11.90 29.58
C VAL A 4 44.78 -10.89 30.69
N GLY A 5 43.71 -11.09 31.48
CA GLY A 5 43.28 -12.29 32.23
C GLY A 5 43.83 -12.16 33.68
N VAL A 6 43.23 -12.59 34.79
CA VAL A 6 42.16 -13.52 35.19
C VAL A 6 41.96 -13.28 36.71
N ALA A 7 40.76 -13.53 37.25
CA ALA A 7 40.50 -14.34 38.48
C ALA A 7 39.21 -13.89 39.20
N SER A 8 38.37 -14.71 39.85
CA SER A 8 38.00 -16.15 39.86
C SER A 8 37.49 -16.45 41.27
N TYR A 9 36.29 -17.00 41.41
CA TYR A 9 35.79 -17.90 42.47
C TYR A 9 34.45 -18.44 41.91
N GLY A 10 34.21 -19.72 41.57
CA GLY A 10 34.61 -21.01 42.16
C GLY A 10 33.56 -21.38 43.24
N MET A 11 32.85 -22.52 43.28
CA MET A 11 32.85 -23.80 42.57
C MET A 11 31.60 -24.58 43.04
N GLY A 12 31.12 -25.59 42.29
CA GLY A 12 30.15 -26.58 42.80
C GLY A 12 29.49 -27.46 41.74
N HIS A 13 30.19 -28.51 41.30
CA HIS A 13 29.74 -29.54 40.34
C HIS A 13 28.85 -30.63 40.98
N ALA A 14 27.95 -31.23 40.18
CA ALA A 14 27.76 -32.70 40.13
C ALA A 14 27.11 -33.15 38.80
N HIS A 15 27.63 -34.25 38.25
CA HIS A 15 27.32 -34.90 36.97
C HIS A 15 26.03 -35.74 36.96
N GLY A 16 25.47 -35.98 35.77
CA GLY A 16 24.61 -37.13 35.48
C GLY A 16 24.03 -37.11 34.05
N SER A 17 24.42 -38.07 33.23
CA SER A 17 24.09 -38.24 31.81
C SER A 17 22.71 -38.86 31.56
N SER A 18 22.10 -38.57 30.39
CA SER A 18 21.75 -39.55 29.33
C SER A 18 20.51 -39.15 28.51
N ALA A 19 20.68 -39.24 27.18
CA ALA A 19 19.72 -39.54 26.13
C ALA A 19 18.23 -39.18 26.32
N ALA A 20 17.80 -38.07 25.71
CA ALA A 20 16.42 -37.87 25.26
C ALA A 20 16.33 -36.81 24.14
N THR A 21 17.08 -37.04 23.07
CA THR A 21 16.74 -36.48 21.76
C THR A 21 16.15 -37.64 20.97
N GLN A 22 15.00 -37.42 20.31
CA GLN A 22 14.38 -38.33 19.33
C GLN A 22 13.37 -39.34 19.87
N GLN A 23 12.14 -38.87 20.18
CA GLN A 23 10.91 -39.66 20.07
C GLN A 23 9.70 -38.74 20.29
N LEU A 24 8.96 -38.41 19.23
CA LEU A 24 7.51 -38.12 19.24
C LEU A 24 7.01 -37.93 17.79
N TYR A 25 7.19 -38.98 16.98
CA TYR A 25 6.38 -39.22 15.79
C TYR A 25 5.93 -40.67 15.85
N THR A 26 4.64 -40.90 15.58
CA THR A 26 3.93 -42.18 15.35
C THR A 26 3.04 -42.70 16.49
N ALA A 27 1.72 -42.50 16.32
CA ALA A 27 0.61 -43.47 16.50
C ALA A 27 -0.67 -42.65 16.25
N VAL A 28 -1.58 -42.96 15.31
CA VAL A 28 -2.40 -44.17 15.23
C VAL A 28 -2.93 -44.36 13.80
N ARG A 29 -2.76 -45.58 13.25
CA ARG A 29 -3.63 -46.20 12.23
C ARG A 29 -3.94 -47.61 12.72
N PRO A 30 -5.14 -48.16 12.47
CA PRO A 30 -5.29 -49.58 12.21
C PRO A 30 -5.50 -49.82 10.72
N ALA A 31 -4.83 -50.85 10.23
CA ALA A 31 -4.96 -51.41 8.89
C ALA A 31 -6.17 -52.36 8.81
N VAL A 32 -6.86 -52.38 7.67
CA VAL A 32 -7.41 -53.61 7.09
C VAL A 32 -7.13 -53.57 5.59
N SER A 33 -6.48 -54.62 5.11
CA SER A 33 -6.06 -54.85 3.72
C SER A 33 -7.08 -55.76 3.02
N GLY A 34 -7.31 -55.54 1.72
CA GLY A 34 -7.72 -56.61 0.79
C GLY A 34 -8.94 -56.33 -0.10
N MET A 35 -8.69 -56.40 -1.42
CA MET A 35 -9.61 -56.74 -2.52
C MET A 35 -10.28 -55.63 -3.36
N THR A 36 -9.64 -55.42 -4.52
CA THR A 36 -10.14 -55.36 -5.91
C THR A 36 -11.27 -54.41 -6.34
N ALA A 37 -10.96 -53.69 -7.42
CA ALA A 37 -11.89 -52.94 -8.27
C ALA A 37 -12.99 -53.83 -8.87
N THR A 38 -14.23 -53.36 -8.81
CA THR A 38 -15.28 -53.24 -9.87
C THR A 38 -16.64 -53.14 -9.18
N GLN A 39 -17.55 -52.30 -9.72
CA GLN A 39 -18.97 -52.12 -9.38
C GLN A 39 -19.32 -51.19 -8.21
N MET A 40 -19.71 -49.95 -8.54
CA MET A 40 -20.88 -49.24 -8.00
C MET A 40 -21.33 -48.26 -9.11
N GLY A 41 -22.54 -48.26 -9.65
CA GLY A 41 -23.84 -48.49 -9.01
C GLY A 41 -24.41 -47.13 -8.61
N ALA A 42 -25.04 -46.42 -9.56
CA ALA A 42 -25.74 -45.17 -9.31
C ALA A 42 -26.94 -45.38 -8.37
N PRO A 43 -27.32 -44.36 -7.59
CA PRO A 43 -28.73 -44.14 -7.30
C PRO A 43 -29.18 -42.72 -7.61
N VAL A 44 -30.26 -42.68 -8.39
CA VAL A 44 -31.21 -41.59 -8.58
C VAL A 44 -31.97 -41.34 -7.28
N TYR A 45 -32.21 -40.08 -6.90
CA TYR A 45 -33.36 -39.73 -6.06
C TYR A 45 -34.09 -38.46 -6.52
N ARG A 46 -35.41 -38.56 -6.34
CA ARG A 46 -36.53 -37.82 -6.94
C ARG A 46 -36.71 -36.41 -6.38
N GLN A 47 -37.20 -35.53 -7.26
CA GLN A 47 -38.00 -34.35 -6.94
C GLN A 47 -39.18 -34.69 -6.01
N SER A 48 -39.45 -33.82 -5.06
CA SER A 48 -40.79 -33.57 -4.53
C SER A 48 -41.00 -32.06 -4.47
N ALA A 49 -41.93 -31.59 -5.29
CA ALA A 49 -42.38 -30.21 -5.33
C ALA A 49 -43.46 -30.00 -4.25
N MET A 50 -43.32 -28.93 -3.47
CA MET A 50 -44.47 -28.21 -2.92
C MET A 50 -44.24 -26.72 -3.12
N THR A 51 -45.15 -26.16 -3.89
CA THR A 51 -45.29 -24.77 -4.32
C THR A 51 -45.82 -23.91 -3.18
N MET A 52 -45.15 -22.82 -2.86
CA MET A 52 -45.73 -21.61 -2.26
C MET A 52 -44.97 -20.40 -2.83
N GLY A 53 -45.71 -19.48 -3.45
CA GLY A 53 -45.17 -18.42 -4.29
C GLY A 53 -44.40 -17.35 -3.52
N ALA A 54 -43.39 -16.80 -4.19
CA ALA A 54 -42.81 -15.51 -3.85
C ALA A 54 -42.42 -14.80 -5.16
N SER A 55 -42.90 -13.56 -5.27
CA SER A 55 -42.72 -12.62 -6.37
C SER A 55 -41.25 -12.42 -6.76
N VAL A 56 -41.01 -12.39 -8.07
CA VAL A 56 -39.77 -11.90 -8.68
C VAL A 56 -39.63 -10.41 -8.35
N GLY A 57 -38.79 -10.10 -7.36
CA GLY A 57 -38.36 -8.74 -7.04
C GLY A 57 -37.15 -8.39 -7.91
N GLN A 58 -37.34 -7.43 -8.82
CA GLN A 58 -36.28 -6.78 -9.56
C GLN A 58 -35.24 -6.17 -8.61
N ALA A 59 -33.96 -6.49 -8.81
CA ALA A 59 -32.87 -5.70 -8.24
C ALA A 59 -32.85 -4.32 -8.92
N PRO A 60 -32.78 -3.21 -8.19
CA PRO A 60 -32.77 -1.88 -8.81
C PRO A 60 -31.42 -1.60 -9.47
N ALA A 61 -31.46 -1.35 -10.78
CA ALA A 61 -30.37 -0.74 -11.52
C ALA A 61 -30.14 0.68 -10.98
N MET A 62 -28.99 0.92 -10.35
CA MET A 62 -28.56 2.23 -9.86
C MET A 62 -27.12 2.48 -10.31
N TYR A 63 -26.91 2.67 -11.62
CA TYR A 63 -25.82 3.47 -12.18
C TYR A 63 -26.32 3.99 -13.53
N GLY A 64 -26.79 5.24 -13.54
CA GLY A 64 -27.11 5.95 -14.77
C GLY A 64 -25.85 6.14 -15.61
N GLN A 65 -25.91 5.75 -16.88
CA GLN A 65 -24.99 6.21 -17.90
C GLN A 65 -25.28 7.71 -18.13
N GLU A 66 -24.46 8.59 -17.57
CA GLU A 66 -24.31 9.95 -18.09
C GLU A 66 -22.91 10.06 -18.69
N GLU A 67 -22.84 10.45 -19.97
CA GLU A 67 -21.61 10.79 -20.68
C GLU A 67 -20.90 11.96 -19.96
N LEU A 68 -19.77 11.68 -19.31
CA LEU A 68 -18.87 12.71 -18.80
C LEU A 68 -17.96 13.19 -19.93
N THR A 69 -18.36 14.27 -20.60
CA THR A 69 -17.49 15.01 -21.51
C THR A 69 -16.47 15.83 -20.72
N PHE A 70 -15.20 15.44 -20.73
CA PHE A 70 -14.09 16.24 -20.23
C PHE A 70 -13.65 17.24 -21.30
N ALA A 71 -13.84 18.54 -21.04
CA ALA A 71 -13.26 19.60 -21.86
C ALA A 71 -11.79 19.79 -21.48
N ALA A 72 -10.87 19.57 -22.42
CA ALA A 72 -9.47 19.94 -22.27
C ALA A 72 -9.33 21.48 -22.39
N PRO A 73 -8.60 22.17 -21.50
CA PRO A 73 -8.29 23.58 -21.72
C PRO A 73 -7.27 23.72 -22.86
N SER A 74 -7.73 24.31 -23.96
CA SER A 74 -6.92 24.74 -25.10
C SER A 74 -6.13 26.01 -24.76
N SER A 75 -4.80 25.95 -24.91
CA SER A 75 -3.90 26.98 -25.48
C SER A 75 -2.58 27.09 -24.71
N PHE A 76 -1.51 26.64 -25.35
CA PHE A 76 -0.13 26.98 -25.03
C PHE A 76 0.13 28.45 -25.42
N ALA A 77 0.73 29.22 -24.52
CA ALA A 77 1.51 30.41 -24.86
C ALA A 77 2.91 30.23 -24.23
N ALA A 78 3.92 30.23 -25.10
CA ALA A 78 5.33 30.13 -24.73
C ALA A 78 5.87 31.48 -24.27
N GLU A 79 6.61 31.53 -23.16
CA GLU A 79 7.50 32.65 -22.83
C GLU A 79 8.63 32.22 -21.85
N GLY A 80 9.89 32.43 -22.27
CA GLY A 80 10.96 32.95 -21.38
C GLY A 80 11.92 31.98 -20.66
N PRO A 81 13.26 32.20 -20.72
CA PRO A 81 14.26 31.31 -20.14
C PRO A 81 14.50 31.65 -18.66
N ASN A 82 13.78 31.00 -17.75
CA ASN A 82 14.08 30.99 -16.30
C ASN A 82 13.57 29.69 -15.64
N THR A 83 13.62 28.57 -16.37
CA THR A 83 12.95 27.29 -16.07
C THR A 83 13.85 26.21 -15.45
N LEU A 84 14.99 26.57 -14.86
CA LEU A 84 15.89 25.60 -14.22
C LEU A 84 15.86 25.60 -12.67
N ALA A 85 15.27 26.62 -12.03
CA ALA A 85 15.24 26.72 -10.56
C ALA A 85 13.88 26.35 -9.92
N TYR A 86 12.81 26.21 -10.71
CA TYR A 86 11.45 25.91 -10.21
C TYR A 86 11.04 24.43 -10.35
N SER A 87 11.90 23.59 -10.93
CA SER A 87 11.60 22.18 -11.27
C SER A 87 11.91 21.19 -10.14
N PHE A 88 12.21 21.67 -8.93
CA PHE A 88 12.82 20.87 -7.84
C PHE A 88 11.84 20.36 -6.75
N LEU A 89 10.53 20.58 -6.87
CA LEU A 89 9.58 20.39 -5.75
C LEU A 89 8.22 19.75 -6.08
N ALA A 90 8.05 19.10 -7.23
CA ALA A 90 6.72 18.74 -7.74
C ALA A 90 6.39 17.24 -7.85
N LEU A 91 7.12 16.31 -7.23
CA LEU A 91 7.06 14.88 -7.58
C LEU A 91 6.95 13.96 -6.35
N GLY A 92 5.76 13.44 -6.04
CA GLY A 92 5.58 12.49 -4.93
C GLY A 92 4.15 12.25 -4.48
N GLY A 93 3.26 11.78 -5.35
CA GLY A 93 1.89 11.48 -4.92
C GLY A 93 1.29 10.27 -5.61
N LEU A 94 1.97 9.14 -5.56
CA LEU A 94 1.31 7.84 -5.75
C LEU A 94 1.86 6.75 -4.84
N ALA A 95 2.78 7.09 -3.95
CA ALA A 95 3.44 6.14 -3.09
C ALA A 95 2.84 6.18 -1.69
N SER A 96 1.62 5.67 -1.59
CA SER A 96 0.80 5.66 -0.39
C SER A 96 0.44 7.08 0.09
N ALA A 97 -0.77 7.24 0.60
CA ALA A 97 -1.23 8.48 1.22
C ALA A 97 -0.50 8.85 2.53
N ALA A 98 0.75 8.43 2.66
CA ALA A 98 1.61 8.63 3.78
C ALA A 98 3.04 9.01 3.36
N ALA A 99 3.32 9.48 2.11
CA ALA A 99 4.70 9.79 1.72
C ALA A 99 5.22 11.07 0.99
N PHE A 100 5.48 12.15 1.76
CA PHE A 100 6.61 13.15 1.70
C PHE A 100 6.23 14.62 1.39
N PHE A 101 6.82 15.55 2.17
CA PHE A 101 6.52 16.99 2.37
C PHE A 101 7.33 17.94 1.44
N LEU A 102 7.02 19.23 1.13
CA LEU A 102 7.00 20.48 1.93
C LEU A 102 6.54 21.68 1.04
N PHE A 103 6.03 22.75 1.66
CA PHE A 103 5.65 24.11 1.17
C PHE A 103 4.15 24.43 0.93
N ASN A 104 3.80 25.59 1.47
CA ASN A 104 2.49 26.20 1.64
C ASN A 104 2.06 26.99 0.39
N LYS A 105 0.78 26.90 0.02
CA LYS A 105 0.03 28.07 -0.42
C LYS A 105 -1.44 27.91 -0.02
N LYS A 106 -1.99 28.94 0.62
CA LYS A 106 -3.42 29.10 0.95
C LYS A 106 -4.30 28.56 -0.19
N SER A 107 -5.02 27.47 0.04
CA SER A 107 -6.29 27.26 -0.65
C SER A 107 -7.32 28.10 0.07
N GLN A 108 -7.95 29.03 -0.66
CA GLN A 108 -9.13 29.72 -0.16
C GLN A 108 -10.25 28.67 -0.13
N SER A 109 -10.58 28.19 1.07
CA SER A 109 -11.83 27.46 1.24
C SER A 109 -12.98 28.41 0.91
N VAL A 110 -13.77 28.04 -0.08
CA VAL A 110 -15.10 28.60 -0.26
C VAL A 110 -15.93 28.06 0.90
N ALA A 111 -16.14 28.90 1.92
CA ALA A 111 -17.03 28.59 3.02
C ALA A 111 -18.48 28.50 2.48
N MET A 112 -18.92 27.29 2.14
CA MET A 112 -20.34 26.98 2.08
C MET A 112 -20.80 26.63 3.50
N ALA A 113 -21.81 27.34 3.98
CA ALA A 113 -22.42 27.10 5.28
C ALA A 113 -22.91 25.66 5.38
N ALA A 114 -22.13 24.80 6.03
CA ALA A 114 -22.54 23.45 6.39
C ALA A 114 -23.35 23.52 7.67
N THR A 115 -24.62 23.09 7.62
CA THR A 115 -25.44 22.80 8.80
C THR A 115 -24.99 21.47 9.42
N GLY A 116 -23.71 21.36 9.76
CA GLY A 116 -23.07 20.16 10.28
C GLY A 116 -22.79 20.26 11.77
N GLY A 117 -23.31 19.33 12.57
CA GLY A 117 -22.95 19.20 13.98
C GLY A 117 -21.62 18.47 14.20
N GLU A 118 -21.16 18.41 15.44
CA GLU A 118 -20.10 17.48 15.87
C GLU A 118 -20.73 16.18 16.38
N LYS A 119 -20.12 15.05 16.03
CA LYS A 119 -20.43 13.74 16.62
C LYS A 119 -19.13 13.09 17.07
N GLU A 120 -19.00 12.82 18.37
CA GLU A 120 -17.85 12.11 18.96
C GLU A 120 -16.49 12.74 18.62
N GLY A 121 -16.44 14.07 18.49
CA GLY A 121 -15.22 14.82 18.13
C GLY A 121 -14.90 14.86 16.64
N PHE A 122 -15.84 14.44 15.78
CA PHE A 122 -15.73 14.55 14.33
C PHE A 122 -16.72 15.58 13.77
N GLU A 123 -16.24 16.41 12.84
CA GLU A 123 -17.10 17.29 12.05
C GLU A 123 -17.95 16.47 11.08
N MET A 124 -19.25 16.75 11.04
CA MET A 124 -20.21 16.05 10.18
C MET A 124 -20.64 16.94 9.01
N GLN A 125 -20.76 16.37 7.81
CA GLN A 125 -21.37 17.07 6.66
C GLN A 125 -22.90 17.04 6.75
N ARG A 126 -23.43 15.89 7.19
CA ARG A 126 -24.84 15.62 7.53
C ARG A 126 -24.88 14.40 8.46
N ASP A 127 -26.03 14.07 9.04
CA ASP A 127 -26.14 12.94 9.95
C ASP A 127 -25.60 11.63 9.32
N GLY A 128 -24.79 10.89 10.08
CA GLY A 128 -24.07 9.69 9.64
C GLY A 128 -22.97 9.90 8.58
N ILE A 129 -22.85 11.07 7.96
CA ILE A 129 -21.81 11.37 6.95
C ILE A 129 -20.77 12.30 7.56
N LYS A 130 -19.59 11.73 7.79
CA LYS A 130 -18.44 12.47 8.31
C LYS A 130 -17.95 13.46 7.25
N LYS A 131 -17.63 14.69 7.66
CA LYS A 131 -16.89 15.61 6.80
C LYS A 131 -15.49 15.02 6.61
N ALA A 132 -15.11 14.82 5.36
CA ALA A 132 -13.77 14.34 5.04
C ALA A 132 -12.72 15.31 5.57
N ALA A 133 -11.60 14.78 6.06
CA ALA A 133 -10.50 15.60 6.56
C ALA A 133 -10.09 16.68 5.54
N ASP A 134 -9.85 17.90 6.00
CA ASP A 134 -9.41 18.99 5.11
C ASP A 134 -8.12 18.62 4.38
N ASP A 135 -7.89 19.19 3.19
CA ASP A 135 -6.68 18.91 2.41
C ASP A 135 -5.44 19.46 3.15
N THR A 136 -4.75 18.57 3.83
CA THR A 136 -3.44 18.80 4.44
C THR A 136 -2.34 18.14 3.60
N VAL A 137 -1.09 18.22 4.08
CA VAL A 137 0.02 17.45 3.49
C VAL A 137 -0.11 15.95 3.80
N LEU A 138 -0.81 15.59 4.87
CA LEU A 138 -0.91 14.21 5.37
C LEU A 138 -2.20 13.48 4.98
N THR A 139 -3.15 14.20 4.37
CA THR A 139 -4.39 13.61 3.87
C THR A 139 -4.18 13.05 2.46
N PRO A 140 -4.70 11.84 2.18
CA PRO A 140 -4.73 11.28 0.83
C PRO A 140 -5.30 12.27 -0.18
N ARG A 141 -4.63 12.43 -1.32
CA ARG A 141 -5.07 13.30 -2.41
C ARG A 141 -5.64 12.49 -3.56
N PHE A 142 -6.45 13.13 -4.39
CA PHE A 142 -6.88 12.56 -5.66
C PHE A 142 -5.84 12.83 -6.73
N TYR A 143 -5.54 11.84 -7.56
CA TYR A 143 -4.45 11.92 -8.51
C TYR A 143 -4.95 11.86 -9.96
N THR A 144 -4.24 12.57 -10.83
CA THR A 144 -4.44 12.54 -12.28
C THR A 144 -3.09 12.55 -12.98
N THR A 145 -3.09 12.24 -14.27
CA THR A 145 -1.86 12.10 -15.05
C THR A 145 -2.01 12.59 -16.48
N ASP A 146 -0.88 12.55 -17.18
CA ASP A 146 -0.81 12.78 -18.61
C ASP A 146 -1.30 11.52 -19.34
N PHE A 147 -2.61 11.44 -19.57
CA PHE A 147 -3.23 10.27 -20.21
C PHE A 147 -2.77 10.07 -21.65
N GLU A 148 -2.39 11.14 -22.35
CA GLU A 148 -1.83 11.07 -23.70
C GLU A 148 -0.42 10.47 -23.67
N GLU A 149 0.40 10.86 -22.69
CA GLU A 149 1.71 10.25 -22.48
C GLU A 149 1.56 8.76 -22.08
N CYS A 150 0.63 8.40 -21.19
CA CYS A 150 0.32 7.00 -20.87
C CYS A 150 -0.09 6.21 -22.12
N ALA A 151 -0.99 6.75 -22.94
CA ALA A 151 -1.41 6.17 -24.20
C ALA A 151 -0.23 5.89 -25.13
N ARG A 152 0.70 6.85 -25.25
CA ARG A 152 1.92 6.66 -26.06
C ARG A 152 2.85 5.59 -25.48
N LEU A 153 3.04 5.56 -24.16
CA LEU A 153 3.93 4.61 -23.48
C LEU A 153 3.47 3.15 -23.62
N PHE A 154 2.15 2.92 -23.65
CA PHE A 154 1.54 1.60 -23.79
C PHE A 154 1.09 1.25 -25.22
N SER A 155 1.32 2.12 -26.20
CA SER A 155 0.97 1.85 -27.59
C SER A 155 1.97 0.87 -28.20
N PRO A 156 1.52 -0.26 -28.79
CA PRO A 156 2.39 -1.15 -29.56
C PRO A 156 3.07 -0.48 -30.77
N GLU A 157 2.51 0.64 -31.27
CA GLU A 157 3.12 1.42 -32.35
C GLU A 157 4.38 2.16 -31.88
N PHE A 158 4.32 2.78 -30.70
CA PHE A 158 5.44 3.56 -30.14
C PHE A 158 6.37 2.74 -29.25
N ASN A 159 5.90 1.59 -28.76
CA ASN A 159 6.65 0.67 -27.92
C ASN A 159 6.43 -0.79 -28.38
N PRO A 160 7.02 -1.20 -29.52
CA PRO A 160 6.80 -2.52 -30.10
C PRO A 160 7.46 -3.66 -29.31
N ASP A 161 8.44 -3.35 -28.45
CA ASP A 161 9.24 -4.34 -27.73
C ASP A 161 8.66 -4.71 -26.34
N MET A 162 7.46 -4.23 -26.02
CA MET A 162 6.78 -4.62 -24.78
C MET A 162 6.60 -6.14 -24.71
N ASN A 163 6.92 -6.72 -23.56
CA ASN A 163 6.69 -8.14 -23.31
C ASN A 163 5.19 -8.42 -23.10
N MET A 164 4.44 -8.46 -24.20
CA MET A 164 2.98 -8.67 -24.15
C MET A 164 2.60 -10.00 -23.50
N LYS A 165 3.43 -11.04 -23.58
CA LYS A 165 3.18 -12.32 -22.92
C LYS A 165 3.16 -12.21 -21.39
N GLU A 166 4.06 -11.41 -20.82
CA GLU A 166 4.07 -11.15 -19.37
C GLU A 166 2.82 -10.36 -18.95
N LEU A 167 2.43 -9.36 -19.75
CA LEU A 167 1.20 -8.59 -19.51
C LEU A 167 -0.07 -9.45 -19.64
N GLU A 168 -0.15 -10.33 -20.64
CA GLU A 168 -1.26 -11.29 -20.83
C GLU A 168 -1.34 -12.26 -19.64
N ALA A 169 -0.21 -12.79 -19.18
CA ALA A 169 -0.18 -13.67 -18.01
C ALA A 169 -0.65 -12.97 -16.73
N ILE A 170 -0.24 -11.70 -16.53
CA ILE A 170 -0.72 -10.87 -15.42
C ILE A 170 -2.22 -10.65 -15.56
N ARG A 171 -2.71 -10.28 -16.74
CA ARG A 171 -4.14 -10.09 -17.00
C ARG A 171 -4.94 -11.34 -16.65
N ASP A 172 -4.47 -12.51 -17.06
CA ASP A 172 -5.12 -13.79 -16.75
C ASP A 172 -5.12 -14.11 -15.25
N GLU A 173 -4.08 -13.70 -14.51
CA GLU A 173 -4.06 -13.81 -13.06
C GLU A 173 -5.11 -12.92 -12.40
N PHE A 174 -5.28 -11.67 -12.85
CA PHE A 174 -6.32 -10.76 -12.35
C PHE A 174 -7.75 -11.24 -12.63
N VAL A 175 -7.96 -11.93 -13.76
CA VAL A 175 -9.27 -12.46 -14.16
C VAL A 175 -9.75 -13.58 -13.23
N LYS A 176 -8.84 -14.34 -12.61
CA LYS A 176 -9.21 -15.43 -11.70
C LYS A 176 -9.95 -14.96 -10.45
N ASP A 177 -9.73 -13.70 -10.03
CA ASP A 177 -10.49 -13.03 -8.97
C ASP A 177 -10.67 -13.88 -7.69
N TYR A 178 -9.55 -14.36 -7.12
CA TYR A 178 -9.58 -15.23 -5.93
C TYR A 178 -10.32 -14.60 -4.74
N ASN A 179 -10.40 -13.26 -4.70
CA ASN A 179 -10.98 -12.49 -3.62
C ASN A 179 -12.44 -12.07 -3.88
N GLN A 180 -13.10 -12.57 -4.94
CA GLN A 180 -14.48 -12.19 -5.30
C GLN A 180 -15.47 -12.27 -4.13
N ASN A 181 -15.38 -13.32 -3.31
CA ASN A 181 -16.26 -13.55 -2.16
C ASN A 181 -15.59 -13.22 -0.82
N HIS A 182 -14.37 -12.69 -0.82
CA HIS A 182 -13.61 -12.50 0.40
C HIS A 182 -14.10 -11.31 1.22
N PHE A 183 -14.49 -10.21 0.58
CA PHE A 183 -14.93 -8.98 1.25
C PHE A 183 -16.37 -9.03 1.77
N VAL A 184 -16.83 -10.21 2.21
CA VAL A 184 -18.11 -10.42 2.88
C VAL A 184 -17.89 -10.33 4.38
N ARG A 185 -18.57 -9.37 5.01
CA ARG A 185 -18.47 -9.11 6.45
C ARG A 185 -19.23 -10.16 7.26
N ASN A 186 -18.75 -10.43 8.47
CA ASN A 186 -19.44 -11.25 9.48
C ASN A 186 -20.02 -10.37 10.61
N ASP A 187 -20.81 -10.98 11.49
CA ASP A 187 -21.49 -10.28 12.61
C ASP A 187 -20.51 -9.70 13.65
N ASN A 188 -19.25 -10.16 13.67
CA ASN A 188 -18.25 -9.71 14.65
C ASN A 188 -17.85 -8.25 14.44
N PHE A 189 -18.02 -7.68 13.24
CA PHE A 189 -17.68 -6.28 12.97
C PHE A 189 -18.51 -5.31 13.80
N LYS A 190 -19.83 -5.53 13.88
CA LYS A 190 -20.73 -4.68 14.67
C LYS A 190 -20.48 -4.85 16.17
N ALA A 191 -20.11 -6.05 16.59
CA ALA A 191 -19.70 -6.27 17.98
C ALA A 191 -18.42 -5.48 18.28
N ALA A 192 -17.40 -5.54 17.41
CA ALA A 192 -16.12 -4.88 17.62
C ALA A 192 -16.23 -3.34 17.75
N SER A 193 -17.09 -2.70 16.95
CA SER A 193 -17.27 -1.24 17.04
C SER A 193 -17.84 -0.76 18.38
N ALA A 194 -18.53 -1.64 19.12
CA ALA A 194 -19.00 -1.33 20.47
C ALA A 194 -17.86 -1.30 21.51
N TRP A 195 -16.77 -2.04 21.28
CA TRP A 195 -15.64 -2.14 22.23
C TRP A 195 -14.52 -1.14 21.95
N VAL A 196 -14.37 -0.69 20.71
CA VAL A 196 -13.36 0.32 20.34
C VAL A 196 -13.89 1.72 20.69
N GLN A 197 -13.44 2.25 21.83
CA GLN A 197 -13.89 3.52 22.44
C GLN A 197 -12.73 4.50 22.69
N GLY A 198 -13.05 5.77 23.00
CA GLY A 198 -12.06 6.79 23.38
C GLY A 198 -11.02 7.10 22.30
N ASP A 199 -9.77 7.32 22.71
CA ASP A 199 -8.67 7.67 21.80
C ASP A 199 -8.42 6.59 20.73
N SER A 200 -8.55 5.31 21.10
CA SER A 200 -8.47 4.18 20.18
C SER A 200 -9.52 4.24 19.07
N ARG A 201 -10.75 4.64 19.41
CA ARG A 201 -11.81 4.87 18.41
C ARG A 201 -11.44 5.96 17.44
N LYS A 202 -10.92 7.07 17.96
CA LYS A 202 -10.53 8.21 17.13
C LYS A 202 -9.43 7.83 16.12
N ILE A 203 -8.37 7.22 16.62
CA ILE A 203 -7.23 6.76 15.81
C ILE A 203 -7.68 5.74 14.76
N PHE A 204 -8.57 4.80 15.13
CA PHE A 204 -9.06 3.79 14.22
C PHE A 204 -9.95 4.38 13.11
N ILE A 205 -10.83 5.32 13.43
CA ILE A 205 -11.65 6.02 12.43
C ILE A 205 -10.77 6.85 11.49
N GLU A 206 -9.76 7.55 12.01
CA GLU A 206 -8.79 8.28 11.18
C GLU A 206 -8.01 7.35 10.25
N PHE A 207 -7.65 6.15 10.72
CA PHE A 207 -7.05 5.10 9.89
C PHE A 207 -8.01 4.68 8.77
N LEU A 208 -9.27 4.35 9.10
CA LEU A 208 -10.28 3.94 8.12
C LEU A 208 -10.55 5.01 7.07
N GLU A 209 -10.69 6.27 7.48
CA GLU A 209 -10.94 7.40 6.58
C GLU A 209 -9.77 7.59 5.59
N ARG A 210 -8.54 7.59 6.10
CA ARG A 210 -7.35 7.81 5.26
C ARG A 210 -7.13 6.65 4.30
N SER A 211 -7.21 5.43 4.78
CA SER A 211 -7.11 4.25 3.92
C SER A 211 -8.22 4.28 2.87
N CYS A 212 -9.48 4.48 3.25
CA CYS A 212 -10.60 4.52 2.30
C CYS A 212 -10.43 5.57 1.21
N THR A 213 -9.92 6.76 1.57
CA THR A 213 -9.71 7.85 0.60
C THR A 213 -8.53 7.53 -0.34
N ALA A 214 -7.49 6.85 0.15
CA ALA A 214 -6.36 6.41 -0.66
C ALA A 214 -6.77 5.36 -1.71
N GLU A 215 -7.45 4.30 -1.30
CA GLU A 215 -7.90 3.24 -2.23
C GLU A 215 -8.89 3.81 -3.26
N PHE A 216 -9.78 4.69 -2.82
CA PHE A 216 -10.73 5.35 -3.72
C PHE A 216 -10.05 6.28 -4.74
N SER A 217 -8.92 6.91 -4.37
CA SER A 217 -8.11 7.70 -5.28
C SER A 217 -7.48 6.82 -6.37
N GLY A 218 -6.89 5.68 -5.99
CA GLY A 218 -6.34 4.68 -6.90
C GLY A 218 -7.40 4.18 -7.88
N PHE A 219 -8.56 3.77 -7.36
CA PHE A 219 -9.73 3.37 -8.17
C PHE A 219 -10.06 4.36 -9.29
N LEU A 220 -10.17 5.66 -8.99
CA LEU A 220 -10.53 6.68 -9.98
C LEU A 220 -9.48 6.78 -11.10
N LEU A 221 -8.20 6.79 -10.73
CA LEU A 221 -7.10 6.86 -11.69
C LEU A 221 -7.06 5.62 -12.59
N TYR A 222 -7.14 4.42 -12.01
CA TYR A 222 -7.06 3.17 -12.76
C TYR A 222 -8.29 2.97 -13.66
N LYS A 223 -9.48 3.36 -13.19
CA LYS A 223 -10.69 3.33 -14.01
C LYS A 223 -10.57 4.21 -15.25
N GLU A 224 -10.01 5.41 -15.10
CA GLU A 224 -9.81 6.31 -16.24
C GLU A 224 -8.71 5.81 -17.19
N LEU A 225 -7.60 5.25 -16.66
CA LEU A 225 -6.57 4.60 -17.48
C LEU A 225 -7.12 3.41 -18.27
N GLY A 226 -7.89 2.52 -17.63
CA GLY A 226 -8.55 1.39 -18.29
C GLY A 226 -9.47 1.85 -19.43
N ARG A 227 -10.24 2.92 -19.21
CA ARG A 227 -11.09 3.50 -20.26
C ARG A 227 -10.30 4.09 -21.42
N ARG A 228 -9.24 4.86 -21.14
CA ARG A 228 -8.44 5.58 -22.14
C ARG A 228 -7.59 4.64 -23.00
N LEU A 229 -7.11 3.55 -22.43
CA LEU A 229 -6.22 2.62 -23.11
C LEU A 229 -6.96 1.53 -23.90
N LYS A 230 -8.28 1.45 -23.79
CA LYS A 230 -9.09 0.36 -24.38
C LYS A 230 -8.82 0.11 -25.86
N ASP A 231 -8.71 1.17 -26.65
CA ASP A 231 -8.50 1.08 -28.10
C ASP A 231 -7.01 1.13 -28.50
N ILE A 232 -6.11 1.27 -27.52
CA ILE A 232 -4.66 1.43 -27.73
C ILE A 232 -3.92 0.15 -27.34
N ASN A 233 -4.20 -0.37 -26.16
CA ASN A 233 -3.66 -1.61 -25.64
C ASN A 233 -4.74 -2.30 -24.78
N PRO A 234 -5.58 -3.15 -25.40
CA PRO A 234 -6.69 -3.81 -24.71
C PRO A 234 -6.26 -4.64 -23.49
N VAL A 235 -5.07 -5.26 -23.53
CA VAL A 235 -4.55 -6.07 -22.41
C VAL A 235 -4.25 -5.19 -21.21
N VAL A 236 -3.52 -4.09 -21.40
CA VAL A 236 -3.21 -3.15 -20.32
C VAL A 236 -4.48 -2.46 -19.80
N ALA A 237 -5.41 -2.13 -20.69
CA ALA A 237 -6.71 -1.57 -20.33
C ALA A 237 -7.54 -2.52 -19.45
N ASP A 238 -7.56 -3.81 -19.79
CA ASP A 238 -8.20 -4.86 -19.00
C ASP A 238 -7.59 -4.95 -17.60
N ILE A 239 -6.25 -4.95 -17.49
CA ILE A 239 -5.57 -5.01 -16.19
C ILE A 239 -5.93 -3.80 -15.33
N PHE A 240 -5.85 -2.57 -15.85
CA PHE A 240 -6.26 -1.38 -15.10
C PHE A 240 -7.73 -1.42 -14.68
N THR A 241 -8.61 -1.97 -15.53
CA THR A 241 -10.02 -2.15 -15.20
C THR A 241 -10.20 -3.14 -14.03
N LEU A 242 -9.49 -4.26 -14.05
CA LEU A 242 -9.53 -5.27 -12.99
C LEU A 242 -8.88 -4.77 -11.68
N MET A 243 -7.79 -4.02 -11.78
CA MET A 243 -7.18 -3.35 -10.63
C MET A 243 -8.12 -2.31 -10.02
N SER A 244 -8.84 -1.53 -10.86
CA SER A 244 -9.87 -0.60 -10.37
C SER A 244 -11.03 -1.31 -9.66
N ARG A 245 -11.38 -2.55 -10.06
CA ARG A 245 -12.37 -3.37 -9.35
C ARG A 245 -11.89 -3.71 -7.95
N ASP A 246 -10.63 -4.09 -7.80
CA ASP A 246 -10.05 -4.45 -6.50
C ASP A 246 -10.02 -3.22 -5.59
N GLU A 247 -9.53 -2.08 -6.08
CA GLU A 247 -9.53 -0.80 -5.32
C GLU A 247 -10.92 -0.32 -4.91
N ALA A 248 -11.92 -0.52 -5.77
CA ALA A 248 -13.30 -0.20 -5.41
C ALA A 248 -13.83 -1.09 -4.27
N ARG A 249 -13.42 -2.37 -4.21
CA ARG A 249 -13.77 -3.28 -3.10
C ARG A 249 -13.05 -2.88 -1.83
N HIS A 250 -11.78 -2.53 -1.91
CA HIS A 250 -10.95 -2.04 -0.81
C HIS A 250 -11.58 -0.79 -0.16
N ALA A 251 -11.83 0.25 -0.95
CA ALA A 251 -12.48 1.49 -0.50
C ALA A 251 -13.88 1.20 0.07
N GLY A 252 -14.68 0.39 -0.63
CA GLY A 252 -16.02 0.01 -0.20
C GLY A 252 -16.03 -0.73 1.14
N PHE A 253 -15.09 -1.65 1.35
CA PHE A 253 -14.96 -2.43 2.58
C PHE A 253 -14.57 -1.56 3.78
N LEU A 254 -13.64 -0.63 3.59
CA LEU A 254 -13.23 0.33 4.63
C LEU A 254 -14.36 1.30 4.98
N ASN A 255 -15.03 1.87 3.97
CA ASN A 255 -16.17 2.77 4.21
C ASN A 255 -17.31 2.04 4.93
N LYS A 256 -17.54 0.78 4.56
CA LYS A 256 -18.54 -0.06 5.21
C LYS A 256 -18.15 -0.45 6.63
N THR A 257 -16.86 -0.62 6.93
CA THR A 257 -16.35 -0.84 8.30
C THR A 257 -16.57 0.42 9.15
N MET A 258 -16.32 1.60 8.60
CA MET A 258 -16.57 2.87 9.29
C MET A 258 -18.06 3.05 9.62
N SER A 259 -18.97 2.51 8.78
CA SER A 259 -20.42 2.55 9.06
C SER A 259 -20.82 1.81 10.34
N ASP A 260 -20.00 0.88 10.85
CA ASP A 260 -20.25 0.23 12.14
C ASP A 260 -20.01 1.16 13.34
N PHE A 261 -19.33 2.27 13.09
CA PHE A 261 -19.12 3.38 14.02
C PHE A 261 -20.15 4.51 13.79
N ASP A 262 -21.21 4.25 13.02
CA ASP A 262 -22.23 5.21 12.61
C ASP A 262 -21.65 6.45 11.89
N LEU A 263 -20.60 6.22 11.11
CA LEU A 263 -19.92 7.20 10.27
C LEU A 263 -19.70 6.62 8.86
N ALA A 264 -19.77 7.45 7.82
CA ALA A 264 -19.38 7.06 6.48
C ALA A 264 -18.81 8.28 5.72
N LEU A 265 -18.04 8.00 4.67
CA LEU A 265 -17.63 8.99 3.69
C LEU A 265 -18.59 8.97 2.49
N ASP A 266 -18.93 10.16 2.01
CA ASP A 266 -19.66 10.33 0.75
C ASP A 266 -18.66 10.35 -0.41
N LEU A 267 -18.33 9.16 -0.92
CA LEU A 267 -17.33 9.00 -1.98
C LEU A 267 -17.73 9.73 -3.28
N GLY A 268 -19.02 9.79 -3.59
CA GLY A 268 -19.53 10.51 -4.76
C GLY A 268 -19.38 12.02 -4.62
N PHE A 269 -19.58 12.56 -3.41
CA PHE A 269 -19.27 13.95 -3.10
C PHE A 269 -17.77 14.23 -3.26
N LEU A 270 -16.92 13.35 -2.72
CA LEU A 270 -15.45 13.50 -2.81
C LEU A 270 -14.98 13.61 -4.26
N THR A 271 -15.47 12.76 -5.16
CA THR A 271 -15.08 12.79 -6.60
C THR A 271 -15.34 14.15 -7.25
N LYS A 272 -16.39 14.87 -6.82
CA LYS A 272 -16.82 16.14 -7.43
C LYS A 272 -16.17 17.38 -6.80
N HIS A 273 -15.68 17.28 -5.57
CA HIS A 273 -15.26 18.45 -4.79
C HIS A 273 -13.79 18.42 -4.35
N ARG A 274 -13.07 17.31 -4.53
CA ARG A 274 -11.63 17.24 -4.28
C ARG A 274 -10.82 17.80 -5.43
N GLU A 275 -9.71 18.44 -5.09
CA GLU A 275 -8.69 18.86 -6.05
C GLU A 275 -7.87 17.65 -6.52
N TYR A 276 -7.64 17.55 -7.82
CA TYR A 276 -6.76 16.54 -8.39
C TYR A 276 -5.33 17.06 -8.45
N THR A 277 -4.40 16.24 -7.98
CA THR A 277 -2.96 16.49 -8.04
C THR A 277 -2.38 15.77 -9.26
N PHE A 278 -1.70 16.51 -10.13
CA PHE A 278 -1.13 15.97 -11.35
C PHE A 278 0.26 15.37 -11.11
N PHE A 279 0.49 14.16 -11.64
CA PHE A 279 1.83 13.57 -11.76
C PHE A 279 2.11 13.07 -13.16
N LYS A 280 3.35 13.23 -13.62
CA LYS A 280 3.82 12.61 -14.87
C LYS A 280 3.84 11.08 -14.74
N PRO A 281 3.53 10.31 -15.81
CA PRO A 281 3.44 8.84 -15.77
C PRO A 281 4.67 8.15 -15.18
N LYS A 282 5.89 8.61 -15.51
CA LYS A 282 7.13 8.08 -14.91
C LYS A 282 7.09 8.02 -13.38
N PHE A 283 6.59 9.08 -12.75
CA PHE A 283 6.53 9.17 -11.30
C PHE A 283 5.39 8.35 -10.73
N ILE A 284 4.27 8.26 -11.44
CA ILE A 284 3.18 7.34 -11.11
C ILE A 284 3.69 5.92 -11.01
N PHE A 285 4.47 5.45 -11.99
CA PHE A 285 4.91 4.06 -12.02
C PHE A 285 5.86 3.71 -10.86
N TYR A 286 6.88 4.54 -10.59
CA TYR A 286 7.75 4.30 -9.43
C TYR A 286 6.99 4.37 -8.10
N ALA A 287 6.16 5.41 -7.96
CA ALA A 287 5.48 5.68 -6.72
C ALA A 287 4.44 4.60 -6.41
N THR A 288 3.64 4.21 -7.40
CA THR A 288 2.63 3.15 -7.25
C THR A 288 3.31 1.82 -6.97
N TYR A 289 4.34 1.43 -7.74
CA TYR A 289 5.09 0.20 -7.48
C TYR A 289 5.56 0.09 -6.02
N LEU A 290 6.16 1.16 -5.49
CA LEU A 290 6.59 1.19 -4.09
C LEU A 290 5.42 1.21 -3.11
N SER A 291 4.30 1.87 -3.45
CA SER A 291 3.06 1.86 -2.66
C SER A 291 2.54 0.44 -2.46
N GLU A 292 2.41 -0.30 -3.56
CA GLU A 292 1.90 -1.67 -3.55
C GLU A 292 2.81 -2.58 -2.71
N LYS A 293 4.13 -2.50 -2.93
CA LYS A 293 5.08 -3.34 -2.20
C LYS A 293 5.16 -2.97 -0.71
N ILE A 294 5.12 -1.69 -0.36
CA ILE A 294 5.11 -1.30 1.07
C ILE A 294 3.78 -1.62 1.74
N GLY A 295 2.65 -1.46 1.04
CA GLY A 295 1.31 -1.83 1.49
C GLY A 295 1.23 -3.33 1.83
N TYR A 296 1.70 -4.18 0.90
CA TYR A 296 1.83 -5.63 1.13
C TYR A 296 2.57 -5.93 2.44
N TRP A 297 3.79 -5.42 2.61
CA TRP A 297 4.63 -5.72 3.78
C TRP A 297 4.04 -5.18 5.08
N ARG A 298 3.33 -4.06 5.06
CA ARG A 298 2.60 -3.55 6.23
C ARG A 298 1.48 -4.50 6.63
N TYR A 299 0.60 -4.84 5.69
CA TYR A 299 -0.59 -5.64 5.97
C TYR A 299 -0.24 -7.06 6.40
N ILE A 300 0.69 -7.73 5.70
CA ILE A 300 1.09 -9.09 6.07
C ILE A 300 1.81 -9.15 7.42
N THR A 301 2.61 -8.13 7.75
CA THR A 301 3.30 -8.05 9.05
C THR A 301 2.29 -7.87 10.19
N ILE A 302 1.32 -6.97 10.04
CA ILE A 302 0.24 -6.78 11.03
C ILE A 302 -0.57 -8.08 11.18
N TYR A 303 -0.98 -8.68 10.07
CA TYR A 303 -1.76 -9.92 10.07
C TYR A 303 -1.04 -11.06 10.80
N ARG A 304 0.21 -11.35 10.41
CA ARG A 304 1.03 -12.42 11.03
C ARG A 304 1.36 -12.13 12.50
N HIS A 305 1.45 -10.87 12.89
CA HIS A 305 1.59 -10.50 14.31
C HIS A 305 0.31 -10.84 15.08
N LEU A 306 -0.85 -10.44 14.56
CA LEU A 306 -2.14 -10.64 15.23
C LEU A 306 -2.61 -12.11 15.22
N GLN A 307 -2.23 -12.90 14.21
CA GLN A 307 -2.41 -14.36 14.24
C GLN A 307 -1.68 -15.01 15.43
N ARG A 308 -0.47 -14.52 15.75
CA ARG A 308 0.34 -15.02 16.87
C ARG A 308 -0.09 -14.43 18.22
N ASN A 309 -0.76 -13.27 18.21
CA ASN A 309 -1.21 -12.53 19.37
C ASN A 309 -2.71 -12.16 19.22
N PRO A 310 -3.61 -13.15 19.21
CA PRO A 310 -5.04 -12.91 18.93
C PRO A 310 -5.71 -12.00 19.96
N ASP A 311 -5.17 -11.89 21.18
CA ASP A 311 -5.64 -10.97 22.23
C ASP A 311 -5.41 -9.49 21.88
N LYS A 312 -4.50 -9.19 20.94
CA LYS A 312 -4.21 -7.83 20.47
C LYS A 312 -5.07 -7.41 19.28
N GLN A 313 -5.89 -8.31 18.73
CA GLN A 313 -6.73 -8.01 17.58
C GLN A 313 -8.01 -7.28 18.00
N PHE A 314 -7.99 -5.95 18.02
CA PHE A 314 -9.14 -5.15 18.44
C PHE A 314 -10.22 -4.94 17.35
N SER A 315 -9.96 -5.34 16.10
CA SER A 315 -10.91 -5.24 14.99
C SER A 315 -10.85 -6.46 14.07
N PRO A 316 -12.01 -7.04 13.65
CA PRO A 316 -12.07 -8.11 12.67
C PRO A 316 -11.49 -7.72 11.30
N LEU A 317 -11.39 -6.42 11.00
CA LEU A 317 -10.79 -5.89 9.76
C LEU A 317 -9.43 -6.54 9.47
N PHE A 318 -8.60 -6.73 10.49
CA PHE A 318 -7.26 -7.27 10.33
C PHE A 318 -7.23 -8.71 9.80
N GLN A 319 -8.30 -9.49 9.96
CA GLN A 319 -8.38 -10.86 9.43
C GLN A 319 -8.47 -10.91 7.90
N TYR A 320 -8.84 -9.79 7.27
CA TYR A 320 -8.98 -9.67 5.83
C TYR A 320 -7.67 -9.23 5.16
N PHE A 321 -6.65 -8.86 5.95
CA PHE A 321 -5.39 -8.34 5.43
C PHE A 321 -4.57 -9.37 4.66
N GLU A 322 -4.73 -10.67 4.93
CA GLU A 322 -4.01 -11.72 4.21
C GLU A 322 -4.38 -11.77 2.73
N ASN A 323 -5.66 -11.77 2.42
CA ASN A 323 -6.12 -11.84 1.03
C ASN A 323 -6.02 -10.47 0.35
N TRP A 324 -6.30 -9.39 1.09
CA TRP A 324 -6.07 -8.03 0.63
C TRP A 324 -4.61 -7.86 0.18
N CYS A 325 -3.62 -8.25 1.01
CA CYS A 325 -2.23 -8.09 0.61
C CYS A 325 -1.88 -8.92 -0.65
N GLN A 326 -2.58 -10.01 -0.94
CA GLN A 326 -2.39 -10.70 -2.22
C GLN A 326 -2.86 -9.87 -3.43
N ASP A 327 -3.91 -9.04 -3.29
CA ASP A 327 -4.30 -8.07 -4.33
C ASP A 327 -3.15 -7.06 -4.53
N GLU A 328 -2.67 -6.42 -3.47
CA GLU A 328 -1.53 -5.49 -3.52
C GLU A 328 -0.28 -6.12 -4.15
N ASN A 329 -0.01 -7.41 -3.85
CA ASN A 329 1.13 -8.08 -4.45
C ASN A 329 0.97 -8.21 -5.98
N ARG A 330 -0.22 -8.62 -6.45
CA ARG A 330 -0.56 -8.71 -7.89
C ARG A 330 -0.50 -7.34 -8.57
N HIS A 331 -0.96 -6.29 -7.89
CA HIS A 331 -0.87 -4.91 -8.37
C HIS A 331 0.60 -4.50 -8.52
N GLY A 332 1.43 -4.79 -7.51
CA GLY A 332 2.86 -4.55 -7.57
C GLY A 332 3.57 -5.37 -8.66
N ASP A 333 3.12 -6.58 -8.96
CA ASP A 333 3.65 -7.40 -10.06
C ASP A 333 3.29 -6.81 -11.42
N PHE A 334 2.07 -6.28 -11.58
CA PHE A 334 1.71 -5.49 -12.75
C PHE A 334 2.59 -4.26 -12.92
N PHE A 335 2.79 -3.45 -11.88
CA PHE A 335 3.66 -2.28 -11.98
C PHE A 335 5.14 -2.64 -12.20
N SER A 336 5.59 -3.82 -11.75
CA SER A 336 6.90 -4.36 -12.12
C SER A 336 6.99 -4.60 -13.62
N ALA A 337 5.99 -5.23 -14.22
CA ALA A 337 5.93 -5.42 -15.67
C ALA A 337 5.82 -4.09 -16.42
N VAL A 338 5.05 -3.12 -15.92
CA VAL A 338 5.00 -1.76 -16.48
C VAL A 338 6.40 -1.13 -16.50
N LEU A 339 7.15 -1.19 -15.41
CA LEU A 339 8.52 -0.66 -15.38
C LEU A 339 9.43 -1.40 -16.38
N LYS A 340 9.31 -2.72 -16.51
CA LYS A 340 10.07 -3.51 -17.51
C LYS A 340 9.73 -3.12 -18.95
N THR A 341 8.47 -2.76 -19.23
CA THR A 341 8.06 -2.27 -20.57
C THR A 341 8.64 -0.90 -20.92
N GLN A 342 9.23 -0.19 -19.94
CA GLN A 342 9.81 1.14 -20.10
C GLN A 342 11.29 1.11 -19.70
N PRO A 343 12.21 0.53 -20.51
CA PRO A 343 13.63 0.38 -20.16
C PRO A 343 14.32 1.69 -19.76
N GLN A 344 13.87 2.84 -20.30
CA GLN A 344 14.32 4.18 -19.93
C GLN A 344 14.02 4.56 -18.47
N MET A 345 13.20 3.78 -17.76
CA MET A 345 12.90 3.91 -16.34
C MET A 345 13.65 2.87 -15.48
N LEU A 346 14.48 2.00 -16.08
CA LEU A 346 15.31 1.04 -15.35
C LEU A 346 16.79 1.14 -15.71
N GLN A 347 17.12 1.88 -16.77
CA GLN A 347 18.48 2.05 -17.28
C GLN A 347 18.91 3.52 -17.19
N GLY A 348 20.22 3.73 -17.07
CA GLY A 348 20.82 5.07 -17.03
C GLY A 348 21.12 5.60 -15.63
N TRP A 349 21.96 6.63 -15.57
CA TRP A 349 22.40 7.22 -14.30
C TRP A 349 21.32 8.08 -13.64
N ASP A 350 20.52 8.80 -14.43
CA ASP A 350 19.39 9.58 -13.92
C ASP A 350 18.32 8.68 -13.29
N THR A 351 18.05 7.52 -13.89
CA THR A 351 17.15 6.50 -13.33
C THR A 351 17.60 6.02 -11.96
N LYS A 352 18.91 5.78 -11.76
CA LYS A 352 19.45 5.41 -10.45
C LYS A 352 19.18 6.49 -9.40
N LEU A 353 19.23 7.76 -9.78
CA LEU A 353 18.86 8.87 -8.87
C LEU A 353 17.37 8.88 -8.57
N TRP A 354 16.51 8.67 -9.57
CA TRP A 354 15.06 8.60 -9.37
C TRP A 354 14.66 7.44 -8.46
N CYS A 355 15.19 6.24 -8.69
CA CYS A 355 14.92 5.06 -7.87
C CYS A 355 15.29 5.32 -6.40
N ARG A 356 16.47 5.90 -6.14
CA ARG A 356 16.90 6.30 -4.80
C ARG A 356 15.96 7.34 -4.19
N PHE A 357 15.62 8.38 -4.96
CA PHE A 357 14.72 9.43 -4.51
C PHE A 357 13.37 8.86 -4.07
N PHE A 358 12.75 8.01 -4.90
CA PHE A 358 11.46 7.41 -4.59
C PHE A 358 11.53 6.46 -3.39
N CYS A 359 12.54 5.59 -3.30
CA CYS A 359 12.72 4.73 -2.13
C CYS A 359 12.80 5.54 -0.83
N HIS A 360 13.68 6.55 -0.77
CA HIS A 360 13.81 7.39 0.43
C HIS A 360 12.53 8.16 0.75
N SER A 361 11.86 8.74 -0.27
CA SER A 361 10.62 9.49 -0.07
C SER A 361 9.55 8.63 0.59
N VAL A 362 9.36 7.40 0.09
CA VAL A 362 8.42 6.43 0.63
C VAL A 362 8.78 6.01 2.05
N TYR A 363 10.02 5.57 2.26
CA TYR A 363 10.46 5.04 3.56
C TYR A 363 10.43 6.10 4.64
N ILE A 364 11.00 7.28 4.38
CA ILE A 364 11.07 8.36 5.38
C ILE A 364 9.67 8.74 5.82
N THR A 365 8.76 8.91 4.89
CA THR A 365 7.46 9.42 5.33
C THR A 365 6.59 8.35 5.93
N MET A 366 6.68 7.10 5.47
CA MET A 366 6.07 6.00 6.22
C MET A 366 6.54 6.04 7.67
N TYR A 367 7.87 6.12 7.86
CA TYR A 367 8.49 6.18 9.17
C TYR A 367 7.95 7.35 10.00
N LEU A 368 7.91 8.56 9.44
CA LEU A 368 7.40 9.74 10.15
C LEU A 368 5.90 9.66 10.47
N ASN A 369 5.08 9.22 9.50
CA ASN A 369 3.62 9.12 9.68
C ASN A 369 3.24 8.07 10.71
N ASP A 370 3.93 6.94 10.72
CA ASP A 370 3.62 5.86 11.64
C ASP A 370 4.04 6.23 13.07
N HIS A 371 5.17 6.91 13.26
CA HIS A 371 5.59 7.41 14.58
C HIS A 371 4.64 8.47 15.15
N GLN A 372 4.01 9.30 14.30
CA GLN A 372 2.91 10.19 14.73
C GLN A 372 1.66 9.43 15.19
N ARG A 373 1.56 8.13 14.90
CA ARG A 373 0.41 7.27 15.18
C ARG A 373 0.80 6.05 16.02
N THR A 374 1.82 6.21 16.85
CA THR A 374 2.37 5.12 17.68
C THR A 374 1.29 4.40 18.49
N ALA A 375 0.30 5.13 19.02
CA ALA A 375 -0.81 4.53 19.76
C ALA A 375 -1.62 3.49 18.97
N PHE A 376 -1.73 3.61 17.63
CA PHE A 376 -2.36 2.59 16.79
C PHE A 376 -1.58 1.26 16.84
N TYR A 377 -0.26 1.35 16.66
CA TYR A 377 0.62 0.19 16.63
C TYR A 377 0.73 -0.47 18.01
N GLU A 378 0.84 0.34 19.06
CA GLU A 378 0.87 -0.14 20.45
C GLU A 378 -0.43 -0.85 20.83
N GLN A 379 -1.59 -0.39 20.34
CA GLN A 379 -2.86 -1.06 20.54
C GLN A 379 -2.90 -2.45 19.89
N CYS A 380 -2.22 -2.62 18.75
CA CYS A 380 -2.00 -3.93 18.12
C CYS A 380 -0.90 -4.77 18.82
N GLY A 381 -0.28 -4.29 19.89
CA GLY A 381 0.85 -4.97 20.55
C GLY A 381 2.18 -4.86 19.79
N LEU A 382 2.29 -3.91 18.85
CA LEU A 382 3.48 -3.68 18.03
C LEU A 382 4.32 -2.53 18.59
N ASN A 383 5.65 -2.68 18.51
CA ASN A 383 6.55 -1.55 18.62
C ASN A 383 6.61 -0.83 17.26
N THR A 384 6.23 0.45 17.21
CA THR A 384 6.17 1.24 15.96
C THR A 384 7.50 1.26 15.21
N THR A 385 8.60 1.47 15.93
CA THR A 385 9.94 1.57 15.36
C THR A 385 10.34 0.25 14.73
N GLU A 386 10.30 -0.85 15.48
CA GLU A 386 10.66 -2.19 14.99
C GLU A 386 9.80 -2.61 13.79
N PHE A 387 8.49 -2.36 13.86
CA PHE A 387 7.56 -2.60 12.76
C PHE A 387 7.99 -1.84 11.49
N ASN A 388 8.23 -0.54 11.60
CA ASN A 388 8.60 0.29 10.46
C ASN A 388 9.94 -0.14 9.86
N GLN A 389 10.94 -0.42 10.70
CA GLN A 389 12.24 -0.86 10.19
C GLN A 389 12.14 -2.21 9.49
N HIS A 390 11.33 -3.15 10.00
CA HIS A 390 11.09 -4.43 9.33
C HIS A 390 10.43 -4.22 7.96
N VAL A 391 9.34 -3.43 7.89
CA VAL A 391 8.64 -3.14 6.63
C VAL A 391 9.58 -2.48 5.61
N ILE A 392 10.40 -1.51 6.03
CA ILE A 392 11.38 -0.86 5.13
C ILE A 392 12.38 -1.87 4.59
N ARG A 393 12.96 -2.73 5.45
CA ARG A 393 13.92 -3.76 5.02
C ARG A 393 13.32 -4.70 3.98
N GLU A 394 12.14 -5.24 4.24
CA GLU A 394 11.50 -6.20 3.35
C GLU A 394 11.03 -5.57 2.03
N THR A 395 10.51 -4.34 2.09
CA THR A 395 10.19 -3.55 0.90
C THR A 395 11.43 -3.28 0.06
N ASN A 396 12.55 -2.92 0.69
CA ASN A 396 13.80 -2.64 0.01
C ASN A 396 14.38 -3.88 -0.68
N LYS A 397 14.34 -5.04 0.00
CA LYS A 397 14.72 -6.34 -0.58
C LYS A 397 13.87 -6.70 -1.80
N THR A 398 12.56 -6.46 -1.73
CA THR A 398 11.63 -6.71 -2.85
C THR A 398 11.91 -5.77 -4.01
N THR A 399 12.08 -4.49 -3.73
CA THR A 399 12.36 -3.42 -4.69
C THR A 399 13.67 -3.65 -5.45
N ALA A 400 14.69 -4.19 -4.77
CA ALA A 400 16.00 -4.51 -5.34
C ALA A 400 15.95 -5.49 -6.53
N ARG A 401 14.85 -6.23 -6.70
CA ARG A 401 14.65 -7.14 -7.84
C ARG A 401 14.27 -6.43 -9.13
N ILE A 402 13.93 -5.14 -9.09
CA ILE A 402 13.50 -4.38 -10.27
C ILE A 402 14.36 -3.13 -10.45
N PHE A 403 14.53 -2.33 -9.39
CA PHE A 403 15.25 -1.08 -9.49
C PHE A 403 16.75 -1.34 -9.70
N PRO A 404 17.46 -0.52 -10.51
CA PRO A 404 18.91 -0.64 -10.69
C PRO A 404 19.71 -0.24 -9.45
N THR A 405 19.11 0.53 -8.54
CA THR A 405 19.71 0.91 -7.26
C THR A 405 18.66 1.01 -6.18
N VAL A 406 19.05 0.65 -4.95
CA VAL A 406 18.23 0.87 -3.74
C VAL A 406 19.08 1.45 -2.61
N PRO A 407 18.48 2.15 -1.63
CA PRO A 407 19.19 2.56 -0.42
C PRO A 407 19.79 1.37 0.34
N ASP A 408 20.96 1.56 0.95
CA ASP A 408 21.54 0.59 1.89
C ASP A 408 20.89 0.74 3.28
N VAL A 409 19.70 0.15 3.43
CA VAL A 409 18.91 0.24 4.67
C VAL A 409 19.48 -0.59 5.82
N GLU A 410 20.46 -1.46 5.57
CA GLU A 410 21.16 -2.23 6.60
C GLU A 410 22.41 -1.51 7.11
N SER A 411 22.79 -0.38 6.51
CA SER A 411 23.83 0.49 7.03
C SER A 411 23.56 0.86 8.49
N PRO A 412 24.55 0.77 9.39
CA PRO A 412 24.37 1.08 10.81
C PRO A 412 23.93 2.53 11.06
N THR A 413 24.12 3.44 10.09
CA THR A 413 23.71 4.84 10.20
C THR A 413 22.31 5.12 9.70
N TYR A 414 21.72 4.24 8.89
CA TYR A 414 20.46 4.52 8.18
C TYR A 414 19.33 4.81 9.16
N PHE A 415 18.99 3.85 10.02
CA PHE A 415 17.89 4.05 10.98
C PHE A 415 18.20 5.06 12.08
N ILE A 416 19.48 5.27 12.43
CA ILE A 416 19.88 6.38 13.32
C ILE A 416 19.48 7.73 12.72
N LYS A 417 19.66 7.92 11.41
CA LYS A 417 19.22 9.13 10.70
C LYS A 417 17.69 9.23 10.63
N MET A 418 17.00 8.11 10.39
CA MET A 418 15.53 8.05 10.39
C MET A 418 14.94 8.44 11.77
N ASP A 419 15.52 7.95 12.86
CA ASP A 419 15.11 8.28 14.23
C ASP A 419 15.33 9.77 14.54
N LYS A 420 16.43 10.36 14.06
CA LYS A 420 16.65 11.81 14.15
C LYS A 420 15.57 12.58 13.40
N LEU A 421 15.12 12.12 12.23
CA LEU A 421 14.00 12.74 11.51
C LEU A 421 12.70 12.68 12.34
N VAL A 422 12.44 11.58 13.06
CA VAL A 422 11.28 11.47 13.97
C VAL A 422 11.37 12.52 15.07
N VAL A 423 12.52 12.66 15.74
CA VAL A 423 12.72 13.67 16.80
C VAL A 423 12.47 15.09 16.28
N LEU A 424 13.04 15.42 15.11
CA LEU A 424 12.85 16.74 14.50
C LEU A 424 11.40 16.98 14.05
N ASN A 425 10.74 15.96 13.49
CA ASN A 425 9.33 16.03 13.10
C ASN A 425 8.43 16.26 14.32
N ASN A 426 8.65 15.55 15.42
CA ASN A 426 7.91 15.76 16.67
C ASN A 426 8.11 17.17 17.22
N LYS A 427 9.34 17.70 17.14
CA LYS A 427 9.65 19.09 17.52
C LYS A 427 8.92 20.11 16.65
N LEU A 428 8.77 19.86 15.34
CA LEU A 428 7.98 20.73 14.45
C LEU A 428 6.49 20.69 14.82
N ASN A 429 5.98 19.50 15.16
CA ASN A 429 4.56 19.31 15.46
C ASN A 429 4.15 19.73 16.88
N SER A 430 5.09 20.01 17.80
CA SER A 430 4.75 20.49 19.15
C SER A 430 4.10 21.88 19.15
N GLY A 431 4.30 22.67 18.09
CA GLY A 431 3.76 24.03 17.98
C GLY A 431 4.52 25.07 18.81
N GLU A 432 5.56 24.67 19.55
CA GLU A 432 6.29 25.53 20.49
C GLU A 432 7.41 26.35 19.84
N LEU A 433 7.72 26.09 18.56
CA LEU A 433 8.82 26.74 17.86
C LEU A 433 8.43 28.10 17.30
N ASN A 434 9.29 29.10 17.48
CA ASN A 434 9.23 30.33 16.69
C ASN A 434 9.66 30.08 15.23
N GLU A 435 9.36 31.02 14.33
CA GLU A 435 9.62 30.85 12.89
C GLU A 435 11.08 30.56 12.55
N VAL A 436 12.03 31.16 13.26
CA VAL A 436 13.48 30.90 13.07
C VAL A 436 13.83 29.47 13.46
N ALA A 437 13.32 29.00 14.60
CA ALA A 437 13.54 27.64 15.07
C ALA A 437 12.84 26.59 14.19
N LYS A 438 11.65 26.90 13.64
CA LYS A 438 10.98 26.06 12.63
C LYS A 438 11.85 25.95 11.38
N ALA A 439 12.30 27.07 10.82
CA ALA A 439 13.15 27.07 9.64
C ALA A 439 14.46 26.30 9.85
N ALA A 440 15.12 26.47 11.01
CA ALA A 440 16.32 25.73 11.38
C ALA A 440 16.07 24.23 11.54
N THR A 441 14.90 23.83 12.06
CA THR A 441 14.52 22.42 12.22
C THR A 441 14.24 21.78 10.86
N VAL A 442 13.52 22.48 9.97
CA VAL A 442 13.30 22.04 8.58
C VAL A 442 14.63 21.90 7.83
N ALA A 443 15.54 22.86 7.98
CA ALA A 443 16.88 22.79 7.36
C ALA A 443 17.68 21.57 7.84
N GLN A 444 17.60 21.22 9.12
CA GLN A 444 18.22 20.00 9.66
C GLN A 444 17.61 18.72 9.07
N MET A 445 16.28 18.65 8.96
CA MET A 445 15.60 17.53 8.34
C MET A 445 16.03 17.38 6.87
N ALA A 446 16.04 18.49 6.11
CA ALA A 446 16.50 18.50 4.73
C ALA A 446 17.97 18.07 4.60
N GLY A 447 18.82 18.51 5.53
CA GLY A 447 20.23 18.06 5.60
C GLY A 447 20.35 16.55 5.80
N ILE A 448 19.58 15.96 6.71
CA ILE A 448 19.57 14.50 6.93
C ILE A 448 19.02 13.75 5.72
N MET A 449 17.94 14.25 5.10
CA MET A 449 17.35 13.66 3.90
C MET A 449 18.33 13.70 2.72
N LEU A 450 19.08 14.80 2.57
CA LEU A 450 20.12 14.94 1.56
C LEU A 450 21.31 13.99 1.83
N ASP A 451 21.71 13.86 3.08
CA ASP A 451 22.76 12.93 3.51
C ASP A 451 22.35 11.48 3.23
N LEU A 452 21.13 11.07 3.62
CA LEU A 452 20.54 9.77 3.25
C LEU A 452 20.53 9.56 1.73
N PHE A 453 20.09 10.57 0.96
CA PHE A 453 20.05 10.49 -0.50
C PHE A 453 21.42 10.32 -1.14
N TRP A 454 22.51 10.79 -0.50
CA TRP A 454 23.88 10.66 -1.01
C TRP A 454 24.68 9.50 -0.41
N GLU A 455 24.14 8.75 0.55
CA GLU A 455 24.74 7.50 1.00
C GLU A 455 24.93 6.53 -0.16
N LYS A 456 26.02 5.74 -0.11
CA LYS A 456 26.36 4.77 -1.16
C LYS A 456 25.19 3.79 -1.32
N PRO A 457 24.51 3.76 -2.48
CA PRO A 457 23.42 2.83 -2.69
C PRO A 457 23.95 1.41 -2.92
N LEU A 458 23.06 0.44 -2.81
CA LEU A 458 23.28 -0.90 -3.34
C LEU A 458 22.99 -0.86 -4.85
N GLU A 459 23.95 -1.33 -5.65
CA GLU A 459 23.78 -1.56 -7.07
C GLU A 459 23.11 -2.92 -7.25
N VAL A 460 21.92 -2.91 -7.86
CA VAL A 460 21.00 -4.06 -7.95
C VAL A 460 20.32 -4.03 -9.32
N GLY A 461 19.29 -4.83 -9.55
CA GLY A 461 18.59 -4.83 -10.84
C GLY A 461 17.87 -6.14 -11.10
N SER A 462 16.99 -6.10 -12.10
CA SER A 462 16.25 -7.29 -12.53
C SER A 462 17.18 -8.35 -13.09
N LEU A 463 17.06 -9.56 -12.52
CA LEU A 463 17.72 -10.79 -12.98
C LEU A 463 17.30 -11.19 -14.42
N ASP A 464 16.31 -10.50 -14.99
CA ASP A 464 15.73 -10.83 -16.30
C ASP A 464 16.34 -10.05 -17.47
N TYR A 465 17.23 -9.07 -17.22
CA TYR A 465 17.88 -8.31 -18.29
C TYR A 465 19.13 -9.04 -18.79
N ALA A 466 19.14 -9.45 -20.05
CA ALA A 466 20.34 -9.90 -20.75
C ALA A 466 21.37 -8.77 -20.79
N GLY A 467 22.28 -8.76 -19.82
CA GLY A 467 23.27 -7.70 -19.60
C GLY A 467 23.52 -7.36 -18.12
N SER A 468 22.72 -7.87 -17.18
CA SER A 468 23.06 -7.79 -15.76
C SER A 468 24.08 -8.88 -15.40
N ASP A 469 25.38 -8.57 -15.53
CA ASP A 469 26.46 -9.30 -14.86
C ASP A 469 26.43 -9.03 -13.34
N ALA A 470 25.25 -9.17 -12.71
CA ALA A 470 25.12 -9.22 -11.27
C ALA A 470 25.42 -10.66 -10.87
N GLY A 471 26.60 -10.84 -10.24
CA GLY A 471 27.16 -12.13 -9.87
C GLY A 471 26.13 -13.11 -9.32
N SER A 472 26.16 -14.30 -9.90
CA SER A 472 25.48 -15.51 -9.44
C SER A 472 25.89 -15.86 -8.01
N ASP A 473 25.25 -15.28 -6.99
CA ASP A 473 25.39 -15.77 -5.61
C ASP A 473 24.25 -15.36 -4.63
N ALA A 474 23.04 -15.09 -5.14
CA ALA A 474 21.86 -14.95 -4.28
C ALA A 474 20.87 -16.09 -4.59
N GLY A 475 20.94 -17.11 -3.73
CA GLY A 475 20.30 -18.41 -3.87
C GLY A 475 18.80 -18.41 -4.16
N SER A 476 18.44 -19.38 -5.00
CA SER A 476 17.11 -19.95 -5.14
C SER A 476 16.73 -20.70 -3.87
N GLU A 477 16.20 -20.02 -2.85
CA GLU A 477 15.44 -20.67 -1.78
C GLU A 477 14.54 -19.67 -1.06
N LEU A 478 13.43 -19.31 -1.73
CA LEU A 478 12.22 -18.85 -1.04
C LEU A 478 11.06 -19.61 -1.67
N SER A 479 10.88 -20.85 -1.22
CA SER A 479 9.62 -21.56 -1.35
C SER A 479 8.55 -20.74 -0.64
N TYR A 480 7.44 -20.50 -1.34
CA TYR A 480 6.22 -19.93 -0.78
C TYR A 480 5.80 -20.72 0.46
N VAL A 481 5.72 -20.04 1.60
CA VAL A 481 5.00 -20.46 2.81
C VAL A 481 4.19 -19.30 3.33
#